data_AF-A0A6C0F532-F1
#
_entry.id   AF-A0A6C0F532-F1
#
_cell.length_a   1.000
_cell.length_b   1.000
_cell.length_c   1.000
_cell.angle_alpha   90.00
_cell.angle_beta   90.00
_cell.angle_gamma   90.00
#
_symmetry.space_group_name_H-M   'P 1'
#
loop_
_entity.id
_entity.type
_entity.pdbx_description
1 polymer ?
#
loop_
_entity_poly.entity_id
_entity_poly.type
_entity_poly.pdbx_seq_one_letter_code
_entity_poly.pdbx_strand_id
1 'polypeptide(L)'
;MVKKGQNIINWPMDKFRDVYMIDYVPRDSIVDARVCLKLLMGKNITGEYRVLHFKHLSKKNLINEWHKRTLTDRSYKRTLGRLGSKEICKILDGWSSPFNLYNHNCRHFSNYFIKNIEKIDKQGYV
;
A
#
# COMPACT_ATOMS: atom_id res chain seq x y z
N MET A 1 -7.72 -46.41 -17.66
CA MET A 1 -8.09 -45.76 -16.39
C MET A 1 -7.60 -44.32 -16.41
N VAL A 2 -8.51 -43.37 -16.63
CA VAL A 2 -8.20 -41.94 -16.83
C VAL A 2 -7.95 -41.30 -15.46
N LYS A 3 -6.74 -40.78 -15.20
CA LYS A 3 -6.52 -39.85 -14.10
C LYS A 3 -6.74 -38.42 -14.62
N LYS A 4 -7.73 -37.78 -14.00
CA LYS A 4 -8.25 -36.43 -14.27
C LYS A 4 -7.13 -35.39 -14.32
N GLY A 5 -7.32 -34.44 -15.24
CA GLY A 5 -6.41 -33.35 -15.52
C GLY A 5 -6.15 -32.49 -14.28
N GLN A 6 -4.87 -32.37 -13.94
CA GLN A 6 -4.39 -31.19 -13.27
C GLN A 6 -4.42 -30.07 -14.31
N ASN A 7 -5.34 -29.11 -14.14
CA ASN A 7 -5.22 -27.82 -14.79
C ASN A 7 -3.99 -27.14 -14.20
N ILE A 8 -2.83 -27.39 -14.80
CA ILE A 8 -1.64 -26.57 -14.62
C ILE A 8 -2.00 -25.23 -15.25
N ILE A 9 -2.48 -24.29 -14.44
CA ILE A 9 -2.64 -22.92 -14.88
C ILE A 9 -1.23 -22.38 -15.06
N ASN A 10 -0.71 -22.49 -16.28
CA ASN A 10 0.49 -21.78 -16.72
C ASN A 10 0.16 -20.28 -16.75
N TRP A 11 0.18 -19.64 -15.58
CA TRP A 11 0.26 -18.19 -15.53
C TRP A 11 1.58 -17.79 -16.19
N PRO A 12 1.59 -16.95 -17.23
CA PRO A 12 2.84 -16.42 -17.75
C PRO A 12 3.53 -15.68 -16.59
N MET A 13 4.61 -16.27 -16.09
CA MET A 13 5.31 -15.93 -14.84
C MET A 13 5.89 -14.52 -14.77
N ASP A 14 5.68 -13.70 -15.80
CA ASP A 14 6.30 -12.38 -15.99
C ASP A 14 5.35 -11.21 -15.76
N LYS A 15 4.08 -11.45 -15.42
CA LYS A 15 3.07 -10.38 -15.25
C LYS A 15 2.33 -10.50 -13.92
N PHE A 16 2.34 -9.43 -13.14
CA PHE A 16 1.43 -9.23 -12.03
C PHE A 16 0.12 -8.57 -12.51
N ARG A 17 -0.97 -8.93 -11.85
CA ARG A 17 -2.28 -8.27 -11.98
C ARG A 17 -2.62 -7.63 -10.65
N ASP A 18 -3.27 -6.47 -10.71
CA ASP A 18 -3.79 -5.74 -9.55
C ASP A 18 -2.77 -5.57 -8.41
N VAL A 19 -1.61 -5.00 -8.75
CA VAL A 19 -0.57 -4.67 -7.75
C VAL A 19 -0.94 -3.36 -7.08
N TYR A 20 -1.00 -3.39 -5.74
CA TYR A 20 -1.14 -2.21 -4.91
C TYR A 20 0.19 -1.90 -4.23
N MET A 21 0.65 -0.67 -4.38
CA MET A 21 1.79 -0.14 -3.62
C MET A 21 1.25 0.90 -2.67
N ILE A 22 1.42 0.63 -1.37
CA ILE A 22 0.82 1.41 -0.29
C ILE A 22 1.94 1.85 0.63
N ASP A 23 1.97 3.12 0.96
CA ASP A 23 2.93 3.71 1.88
C ASP A 23 2.23 4.62 2.89
N TYR A 24 2.79 4.76 4.09
CA TYR A 24 2.28 5.63 5.15
C TYR A 24 3.38 6.57 5.63
N VAL A 25 3.15 7.87 5.46
CA VAL A 25 4.15 8.92 5.63
C VAL A 25 3.63 10.11 6.43
N PRO A 26 4.53 10.95 6.98
CA PRO A 26 4.19 12.29 7.39
C PRO A 26 3.56 13.09 6.26
N ARG A 27 2.41 13.71 6.53
CA ARG A 27 1.83 14.75 5.65
C ARG A 27 2.49 16.10 5.89
N ASP A 28 2.87 16.36 7.15
CA ASP A 28 3.55 17.59 7.53
C ASP A 28 4.98 17.60 6.96
N SER A 29 5.44 18.77 6.51
CA SER A 29 6.76 18.90 5.87
C SER A 29 7.88 18.66 6.89
N ILE A 30 8.71 17.65 6.62
CA ILE A 30 9.94 17.38 7.40
C ILE A 30 11.04 18.43 7.20
N VAL A 31 10.82 19.41 6.31
CA VAL A 31 11.72 20.58 6.18
C VAL A 31 11.42 21.61 7.28
N ASP A 32 10.22 21.60 7.87
CA ASP A 32 9.90 22.47 9.02
C ASP A 32 10.56 21.90 10.29
N ALA A 33 11.52 22.64 10.84
CA ALA A 33 12.23 22.28 12.07
C ALA A 33 11.28 21.98 13.25
N ARG A 34 10.11 22.61 13.32
CA ARG A 34 9.10 22.34 14.35
C ARG A 34 8.48 20.96 14.20
N VAL A 35 8.29 20.49 12.97
CA VAL A 35 7.80 19.13 12.68
C VAL A 35 8.87 18.11 13.09
N CYS A 36 10.13 18.38 12.75
CA CYS A 36 11.25 17.54 13.18
C CYS A 36 11.36 17.46 14.71
N LEU A 37 11.26 18.59 15.41
CA LEU A 37 11.30 18.60 16.87
C LEU A 37 10.11 17.82 17.46
N LYS A 38 8.90 17.98 16.91
CA LYS A 38 7.74 17.18 17.34
C LYS A 38 8.00 15.68 17.18
N LEU A 39 8.55 15.25 16.04
CA LEU A 39 8.87 13.85 15.78
C LEU A 39 9.91 13.30 16.77
N LEU A 40 11.00 14.04 17.02
CA LEU A 40 12.05 13.67 17.97
C LEU A 40 11.54 13.58 19.41
N MET A 41 10.58 14.43 19.79
CA MET A 41 9.94 14.39 21.10
C MET A 41 8.84 13.32 21.19
N GLY A 42 8.60 12.54 20.13
CA GLY A 42 7.54 11.54 20.09
C GLY A 42 6.14 12.13 20.11
N LYS A 43 5.96 13.37 19.65
CA LYS A 43 4.66 13.99 19.47
C LYS A 43 4.05 13.57 18.14
N ASN A 44 2.73 13.45 18.14
CA ASN A 44 1.98 13.15 16.93
C ASN A 44 2.02 14.33 15.95
N ILE A 45 2.17 14.00 14.68
CA ILE A 45 2.01 14.92 13.54
C ILE A 45 0.94 14.35 12.60
N THR A 46 0.57 15.10 11.56
CA THR A 46 -0.38 14.57 10.57
C THR A 46 0.32 13.55 9.69
N GLY A 47 -0.25 12.34 9.58
CA GLY A 47 0.16 11.34 8.60
C GLY A 47 -0.85 11.21 7.46
N GLU A 48 -0.40 10.59 6.38
CA GLU A 48 -1.23 10.23 5.23
C GLU A 48 -0.73 8.91 4.65
N TYR A 49 -1.64 8.11 4.09
CA TYR A 49 -1.26 6.99 3.24
C TYR A 49 -1.33 7.37 1.77
N ARG A 50 -0.49 6.72 0.97
CA ARG A 50 -0.33 6.94 -0.46
C ARG A 50 -0.53 5.59 -1.13
N VAL A 51 -1.41 5.54 -2.13
CA VAL A 51 -1.76 4.29 -2.81
C VAL A 51 -1.55 4.45 -4.30
N LEU A 52 -0.77 3.54 -4.88
CA LEU A 52 -0.69 3.31 -6.33
C LEU A 52 -1.30 1.95 -6.65
N HIS A 53 -2.10 1.93 -7.71
CA HIS A 53 -2.66 0.69 -8.27
C HIS A 53 -2.17 0.49 -9.70
N PHE A 54 -1.67 -0.72 -9.97
CA PHE A 54 -1.29 -1.19 -11.28
C PHE A 54 -2.18 -2.37 -11.66
N LYS A 55 -3.15 -2.15 -12.55
CA LYS A 55 -4.00 -3.21 -13.11
C LYS A 55 -3.17 -4.33 -13.76
N HIS A 56 -2.13 -3.94 -14.49
CA HIS A 56 -1.21 -4.85 -15.16
C HIS A 56 0.22 -4.34 -15.01
N LEU A 57 1.13 -5.22 -14.59
CA LEU A 57 2.52 -4.84 -14.37
C LEU A 57 3.46 -5.99 -14.72
N SER A 58 4.38 -5.76 -15.64
CA SER A 58 5.44 -6.73 -15.95
C SER A 58 6.48 -6.72 -14.82
N LYS A 59 6.93 -7.91 -14.38
CA LYS A 59 8.02 -8.06 -13.40
C LYS A 59 9.27 -7.26 -13.80
N LYS A 60 9.64 -7.32 -15.08
CA LYS A 60 10.85 -6.65 -15.61
C LYS A 60 10.78 -5.12 -15.54
N ASN A 61 9.58 -4.54 -15.48
CA ASN A 61 9.38 -3.09 -15.56
C ASN A 61 8.85 -2.48 -14.25
N LEU A 62 8.71 -3.28 -13.18
CA LEU A 62 8.13 -2.84 -11.90
C LEU A 62 8.79 -1.56 -11.37
N ILE A 63 10.12 -1.55 -11.22
CA ILE A 63 10.86 -0.43 -10.63
C ILE A 63 10.72 0.82 -11.50
N ASN A 64 10.83 0.69 -12.82
CA ASN A 64 10.77 1.81 -13.75
C ASN A 64 9.35 2.42 -13.81
N GLU A 65 8.32 1.59 -13.88
CA GLU A 65 6.92 2.02 -13.88
C GLU A 65 6.54 2.66 -12.54
N TRP A 66 7.00 2.08 -11.43
CA TRP A 66 6.83 2.66 -10.10
C TRP A 66 7.49 4.03 -9.97
N HIS A 67 8.76 4.14 -10.35
CA HIS A 67 9.51 5.38 -10.28
C HIS A 67 8.86 6.47 -11.15
N LYS A 68 8.51 6.13 -12.40
CA LYS A 68 7.82 7.03 -13.32
C LYS A 68 6.51 7.52 -12.72
N ARG A 69 5.65 6.63 -12.23
CA ARG A 69 4.37 7.03 -11.63
C ARG A 69 4.53 7.86 -10.37
N THR A 70 5.49 7.53 -9.50
CA THR A 70 5.73 8.28 -8.26
C THR A 70 6.17 9.72 -8.56
N LEU A 71 6.91 9.94 -9.65
CA LEU A 71 7.35 11.27 -10.08
C LEU A 71 6.30 12.05 -10.87
N THR A 72 5.56 11.39 -11.77
CA THR A 72 4.64 12.07 -12.69
C THR A 72 3.23 12.23 -12.12
N ASP A 73 2.81 11.34 -11.23
CA ASP A 73 1.44 11.29 -10.78
C ASP A 73 1.24 12.19 -9.56
N ARG A 74 0.82 13.44 -9.79
CA ARG A 74 0.39 14.34 -8.70
C ARG A 74 -0.78 13.76 -7.89
N SER A 75 -1.47 12.73 -8.40
CA SER A 75 -2.53 12.00 -7.67
C SER A 75 -2.01 10.97 -6.68
N TYR A 76 -0.68 10.81 -6.52
CA TYR A 76 -0.03 10.05 -5.43
C TYR A 76 -0.43 10.55 -4.01
N LYS A 77 -1.25 11.62 -3.92
CA LYS A 77 -1.89 12.14 -2.70
C LYS A 77 -3.42 11.90 -2.59
N ARG A 78 -4.10 11.37 -3.60
CA ARG A 78 -5.58 11.26 -3.62
C ARG A 78 -6.05 9.97 -4.30
N THR A 79 -5.99 8.86 -3.57
CA THR A 79 -6.35 7.56 -4.16
C THR A 79 -7.24 6.72 -3.25
N LEU A 80 -8.37 7.27 -2.81
CA LEU A 80 -9.42 6.46 -2.17
C LEU A 80 -10.74 6.41 -2.95
N GLY A 81 -11.07 7.46 -3.71
CA GLY A 81 -12.43 7.55 -4.28
C GLY A 81 -12.71 6.69 -5.52
N ARG A 82 -11.70 6.27 -6.30
CA ARG A 82 -11.93 5.75 -7.68
C ARG A 82 -11.14 4.54 -8.14
N LEU A 83 -10.09 4.10 -7.42
CA LEU A 83 -9.07 3.21 -8.00
C LEU A 83 -8.70 1.98 -7.16
N GLY A 84 -9.37 1.71 -6.04
CA GLY A 84 -9.01 0.62 -5.12
C GLY A 84 -10.08 -0.47 -4.96
N SER A 85 -9.65 -1.68 -4.64
CA SER A 85 -10.53 -2.72 -4.08
C SER A 85 -11.22 -2.19 -2.81
N LYS A 86 -12.53 -2.45 -2.66
CA LYS A 86 -13.32 -2.00 -1.50
C LYS A 86 -12.72 -2.52 -0.19
N GLU A 87 -12.10 -3.67 -0.24
CA GLU A 87 -11.46 -4.36 0.89
C GLU A 87 -10.21 -3.60 1.33
N ILE A 88 -9.36 -3.16 0.40
CA ILE A 88 -8.20 -2.32 0.71
C ILE A 88 -8.66 -0.98 1.31
N CYS A 89 -9.69 -0.36 0.73
CA CYS A 89 -10.24 0.89 1.28
C CYS A 89 -10.68 0.71 2.74
N LYS A 90 -11.42 -0.36 3.06
CA LYS A 90 -11.84 -0.66 4.44
C LYS A 90 -10.65 -0.82 5.40
N ILE A 91 -9.57 -1.47 4.97
CA ILE A 91 -8.36 -1.60 5.79
C ILE A 91 -7.77 -0.22 6.07
N LEU A 92 -7.62 0.61 5.04
CA LEU A 92 -7.05 1.95 5.15
C LEU A 92 -7.91 2.87 6.01
N ASP A 93 -9.24 2.81 5.88
CA ASP A 93 -10.19 3.59 6.67
C ASP A 93 -10.15 3.22 8.16
N GLY A 94 -9.81 1.96 8.48
CA GLY A 94 -9.61 1.50 9.85
C GLY A 94 -8.30 1.98 10.49
N TRP A 95 -7.36 2.53 9.72
CA TRP A 95 -6.10 3.06 10.23
C TRP A 95 -6.21 4.54 10.57
N SER A 96 -5.95 4.92 11.82
CA SER A 96 -5.91 6.33 12.21
C SER A 96 -4.74 7.05 11.55
N SER A 97 -4.95 8.29 11.13
CA SER A 97 -3.96 9.08 10.39
C SER A 97 -2.80 9.74 11.17
N PRO A 98 -2.76 9.88 12.52
CA PRO A 98 -1.65 10.61 13.16
C PRO A 98 -0.34 9.83 13.05
N PHE A 99 0.73 10.48 12.60
CA PHE A 99 2.03 9.85 12.47
C PHE A 99 2.88 10.10 13.71
N ASN A 100 3.55 9.06 14.21
CA ASN A 100 4.47 9.13 15.33
C ASN A 100 5.69 8.25 15.05
N LEU A 101 6.89 8.82 15.24
CA LEU A 101 8.15 8.12 14.94
C LEU A 101 8.32 6.82 15.72
N TYR A 102 7.79 6.72 16.94
CA TYR A 102 8.06 5.61 17.85
C TYR A 102 6.95 4.55 17.87
N ASN A 103 5.68 4.95 17.77
CA ASN A 103 4.56 4.04 18.02
C ASN A 103 3.46 4.05 16.94
N HIS A 104 3.56 4.90 15.91
CA HIS A 104 2.55 5.00 14.85
C HIS A 104 3.18 5.45 13.53
N ASN A 105 4.10 4.64 13.01
CA ASN A 105 4.87 4.91 11.79
C ASN A 105 4.61 3.86 10.69
N CYS A 106 5.36 3.93 9.59
CA CYS A 106 5.26 3.00 8.47
C CYS A 106 5.39 1.51 8.87
N ARG A 107 6.25 1.16 9.84
CA ARG A 107 6.38 -0.22 10.33
C ARG A 107 5.10 -0.70 11.01
N HIS A 108 4.51 0.15 11.85
CA HIS A 108 3.26 -0.16 12.54
C HIS A 108 2.11 -0.31 11.55
N PHE A 109 2.05 0.60 10.58
CA PHE A 109 1.09 0.52 9.49
C PHE A 109 1.24 -0.77 8.67
N SER A 110 2.46 -1.13 8.25
CA SER A 110 2.70 -2.38 7.50
C SER A 110 2.24 -3.61 8.27
N ASN A 111 2.53 -3.68 9.57
CA ASN A 111 2.08 -4.77 10.43
C ASN A 111 0.55 -4.80 10.55
N TYR A 112 -0.09 -3.65 10.71
CA TYR A 112 -1.55 -3.53 10.71
C TYR A 112 -2.16 -3.98 9.38
N PHE A 113 -1.58 -3.54 8.26
CA PHE A 113 -2.07 -3.85 6.93
C PHE A 113 -1.97 -5.36 6.63
N ILE A 114 -0.81 -5.97 6.90
CA ILE A 114 -0.59 -7.42 6.72
C ILE A 114 -1.60 -8.23 7.55
N LYS A 115 -1.78 -7.88 8.82
CA LYS A 115 -2.74 -8.58 9.69
C LYS A 115 -4.18 -8.50 9.20
N ASN A 116 -4.57 -7.44 8.50
CA ASN A 116 -5.94 -7.30 8.02
C ASN A 116 -6.13 -7.85 6.61
N ILE A 117 -5.11 -7.79 5.74
CA ILE A 117 -5.19 -8.42 4.41
C ILE A 117 -5.23 -9.96 4.52
N GLU A 118 -4.48 -10.55 5.45
CA GLU A 118 -4.53 -12.00 5.71
C GLU A 118 -5.90 -12.48 6.21
N LYS A 119 -6.67 -11.62 6.90
CA LYS A 119 -8.04 -11.96 7.31
C LYS A 119 -8.99 -12.05 6.13
N ILE A 120 -8.78 -11.23 5.10
CA ILE A 120 -9.58 -11.25 3.87
C ILE A 120 -9.26 -12.53 3.07
N ASP A 121 -7.98 -12.88 2.96
CA ASP A 121 -7.53 -14.09 2.25
C ASP A 121 -8.11 -15.38 2.88
N LYS A 122 -8.09 -15.46 4.22
CA LYS A 122 -8.66 -16.60 4.97
C LYS A 122 -10.17 -16.74 4.87
N GLN A 123 -10.89 -15.71 4.39
CA GLN A 123 -12.34 -15.75 4.17
C GLN A 123 -12.72 -16.29 2.79
N GLY A 124 -11.75 -16.68 1.95
CA GLY A 124 -12.00 -17.35 0.67
C GLY A 124 -12.34 -16.42 -0.49
N TYR A 125 -11.83 -15.19 -0.49
CA TYR A 125 -12.10 -14.18 -1.52
C TYR A 125 -11.01 -14.01 -2.58
N VAL A 126 -10.15 -15.01 -2.78
CA VAL A 126 -9.14 -15.03 -3.87
C VAL A 126 -9.16 -16.37 -4.59
#